data_AF-A0A2D5H633-F1
#
_entry.id   AF-A0A2D5H633-F1
#
_cell.length_a   1.000
_cell.length_b   1.000
_cell.length_c   1.000
_cell.angle_alpha   90.00
_cell.angle_beta   90.00
_cell.angle_gamma   90.00
#
_symmetry.space_group_name_H-M   'P 1'
#
loop_
_entity.id
_entity.type
_entity.pdbx_description
1 polymer ?
#
loop_
_entity_poly.entity_id
_entity_poly.type
_entity_poly.pdbx_seq_one_letter_code
_entity_poly.pdbx_strand_id
1 'polypeptide(L)'
;MPVELVPESDLRAALQPHRVDASEFTAGVQARLEAGEEWLLKAQTETAPPLLTVAAAFIPWPILSGSKVAGGGVKFSSLTMSQKLLGYIALPAISLFVLVGAAFFSAVKIRKVQASNHTDISDEKKIQSAVKEWWRCYKWFAYPVYGAVIILPMIGSTWLLFLLLLGSFGLLVMILSSLARRGVGNRLIIAQSCLMGLAFLAQTVTNPFTGLRDIHFVDQKLIAVVFYLGTLILIPIIIGCKNRLETSATSGKTKGSMPAAKHTSKQLWIGGVIYFGIVLALLIWITNPILRPATPARILQHVEAFEVGRFPFISWRDWEIPASWAIDEGLNPNFTRARKVLHHEIDTDQPQLTMILGSASRVGMVQPYDVERLPELERKRRSLLPLRRVESPGRIFSLNQYAWVFYTLAQSDQLTSEDRDYLEQRLIATLDATVGETANVLVTALRVTQLLEVIDRPIDRDKYRPQIHKWLLEFHSDQTHFFQIAGGFEQYKDSSATLETTSHAVELMQIYGVPENLDLNQVRSFLRPLYFRPADDKWTAAVTLRRLNSLPGVSQPAWLEWLYYERSLLAAMLLVALCLYATLSSPLPRKDNSGTREDSALG
;
A
#
# COMPACT_ATOMS: atom_id res chain seq x y z
N MET A 1 26.79 33.48 -49.84
CA MET A 1 25.94 32.88 -50.89
C MET A 1 24.51 33.32 -50.64
N PRO A 2 23.82 33.98 -51.58
CA PRO A 2 22.40 34.30 -51.41
C PRO A 2 21.57 33.03 -51.63
N VAL A 3 20.58 32.81 -50.78
CA VAL A 3 19.64 31.67 -50.86
C VAL A 3 18.60 32.00 -51.93
N GLU A 4 18.52 31.18 -52.97
CA GLU A 4 17.45 31.20 -53.95
C GLU A 4 16.16 30.69 -53.30
N LEU A 5 15.21 31.60 -53.06
CA LEU A 5 13.89 31.25 -52.55
C LEU A 5 13.00 30.86 -53.72
N VAL A 6 12.37 29.69 -53.62
CA VAL A 6 11.47 29.15 -54.65
C VAL A 6 10.25 30.09 -54.81
N PRO A 7 9.89 30.47 -56.06
CA PRO A 7 8.74 31.32 -56.32
C PRO A 7 7.44 30.71 -55.79
N GLU A 8 6.59 31.52 -55.16
CA GLU A 8 5.30 31.08 -54.59
C GLU A 8 4.37 30.45 -55.64
N SER A 9 4.51 30.84 -56.91
CA SER A 9 3.78 30.24 -58.03
C SER A 9 4.04 28.75 -58.18
N ASP A 10 5.29 28.32 -57.96
CA ASP A 10 5.72 26.93 -58.16
C ASP A 10 5.25 26.06 -57.00
N LEU A 11 5.27 26.62 -55.79
CA LEU A 11 4.65 26.03 -54.60
C LEU A 11 3.13 25.87 -54.77
N ARG A 12 2.45 26.86 -55.35
CA ARG A 12 1.00 26.82 -55.56
C ARG A 12 0.60 25.82 -56.65
N ALA A 13 1.41 25.67 -57.70
CA ALA A 13 1.23 24.65 -58.72
C ALA A 13 1.49 23.24 -58.18
N ALA A 14 2.53 23.06 -57.35
CA ALA A 14 2.86 21.77 -56.75
C ALA A 14 1.80 21.26 -55.76
N LEU A 15 1.10 22.16 -55.07
CA LEU A 15 0.06 21.82 -54.08
C LEU A 15 -1.35 21.70 -54.68
N GLN A 16 -1.54 22.03 -55.95
CA GLN A 16 -2.83 22.00 -56.64
C GLN A 16 -3.49 20.60 -56.66
N PRO A 17 -2.76 19.48 -56.84
CA PRO A 17 -3.32 18.12 -56.78
C PRO A 17 -3.70 17.65 -55.38
N HIS A 18 -3.35 18.39 -54.33
CA HIS A 18 -3.58 18.02 -52.92
C HIS A 18 -4.62 18.91 -52.25
N ARG A 19 -5.31 19.78 -53.01
CA ARG A 19 -6.50 20.48 -52.52
C ARG A 19 -7.66 19.50 -52.44
N VAL A 20 -8.00 19.12 -51.22
CA VAL A 20 -9.22 18.37 -50.90
C VAL A 20 -10.42 19.19 -51.37
N ASP A 21 -11.32 18.58 -52.13
CA ASP A 21 -12.56 19.23 -52.56
C ASP A 21 -13.38 19.58 -51.32
N ALA A 22 -13.63 20.87 -51.12
CA ALA A 22 -14.35 21.37 -49.96
C ALA A 22 -15.76 20.77 -49.88
N SER A 23 -16.41 20.51 -51.02
CA SER A 23 -17.75 19.92 -51.05
C SER A 23 -17.73 18.45 -50.60
N GLU A 24 -16.73 17.69 -51.03
CA GLU A 24 -16.56 16.28 -50.65
C GLU A 24 -16.18 16.12 -49.18
N PHE A 25 -15.34 17.02 -48.66
CA PHE A 25 -15.02 17.06 -47.23
C PHE A 25 -16.26 17.37 -46.38
N THR A 26 -17.05 18.37 -46.78
CA THR A 26 -18.25 18.78 -46.03
C THR A 26 -19.30 17.67 -46.03
N ALA A 27 -19.53 17.02 -47.18
CA ALA A 27 -20.41 15.86 -47.29
C ALA A 27 -19.94 14.68 -46.42
N GLY A 28 -18.64 14.41 -46.39
CA GLY A 28 -18.05 13.36 -45.56
C GLY A 28 -18.17 13.63 -44.06
N VAL A 29 -18.07 14.89 -43.63
CA VAL A 29 -18.29 15.28 -42.22
C VAL A 29 -19.77 15.14 -41.85
N GLN A 30 -20.67 15.57 -42.73
CA GLN A 30 -22.12 15.50 -42.46
C GLN A 30 -22.62 14.06 -42.38
N ALA A 31 -22.18 13.18 -43.28
CA ALA A 31 -22.52 11.75 -43.23
C ALA A 31 -22.01 11.07 -41.95
N ARG A 32 -20.86 11.50 -41.40
CA ARG A 32 -20.34 10.98 -40.12
C ARG A 32 -21.11 11.50 -38.91
N LEU A 33 -21.65 12.72 -38.97
CA LEU A 33 -22.49 13.27 -37.91
C LEU A 33 -23.85 12.56 -37.88
N GLU A 34 -24.47 12.34 -39.04
CA GLU A 34 -25.75 11.62 -39.17
C GLU A 34 -25.62 10.16 -38.70
N ALA A 35 -24.54 9.47 -39.10
CA ALA A 35 -24.25 8.12 -38.60
C ALA A 35 -24.01 8.08 -37.07
N GLY A 36 -23.48 9.16 -36.49
CA GLY A 36 -23.28 9.32 -35.06
C GLY A 36 -24.59 9.52 -34.28
N GLU A 37 -25.53 10.29 -34.85
CA GLU A 37 -26.86 10.49 -34.26
C GLU A 37 -27.71 9.22 -34.28
N GLU A 38 -27.64 8.43 -35.36
CA GLU A 38 -28.37 7.17 -35.47
C GLU A 38 -27.87 6.14 -34.45
N TRP A 39 -26.56 6.11 -34.17
CA TRP A 39 -25.97 5.28 -33.12
C TRP A 39 -26.37 5.74 -31.70
N LEU A 40 -26.42 7.04 -31.45
CA LEU A 40 -26.86 7.63 -30.17
C LEU A 40 -28.32 7.30 -29.86
N LEU A 41 -29.20 7.36 -30.86
CA LEU A 41 -30.60 6.97 -30.73
C LEU A 41 -30.75 5.48 -30.40
N LYS A 42 -29.99 4.61 -31.07
CA LYS A 42 -29.99 3.16 -30.80
C LYS A 42 -29.49 2.84 -29.39
N ALA A 43 -28.45 3.52 -28.93
CA ALA A 43 -27.86 3.36 -27.60
C ALA A 43 -28.78 3.84 -26.46
N GLN A 44 -29.71 4.76 -26.73
CA GLN A 44 -30.72 5.19 -25.75
C GLN A 44 -31.89 4.20 -25.61
N THR A 45 -32.20 3.42 -26.64
CA THR A 45 -33.32 2.46 -26.63
C THR A 45 -32.99 1.06 -26.11
N GLU A 46 -31.72 0.64 -26.11
CA GLU A 46 -31.31 -0.66 -25.56
C GLU A 46 -30.88 -0.54 -24.08
N THR A 47 -31.83 -0.57 -23.17
CA THR A 47 -31.53 -0.69 -21.74
C THR A 47 -31.08 -2.11 -21.42
N ALA A 48 -29.77 -2.34 -21.34
CA ALA A 48 -29.22 -3.56 -20.75
C ALA A 48 -29.73 -3.71 -19.30
N PRO A 49 -30.01 -4.94 -18.83
CA PRO A 49 -30.52 -5.16 -17.49
C PRO A 49 -29.55 -4.59 -16.43
N PRO A 50 -30.07 -3.96 -15.36
CA PRO A 50 -29.29 -3.11 -14.45
C PRO A 50 -28.09 -3.83 -13.81
N LEU A 51 -28.18 -5.15 -13.61
CA LEU A 51 -27.09 -5.99 -13.10
C LEU A 51 -25.91 -6.09 -14.08
N LEU A 52 -26.18 -6.19 -15.38
CA LEU A 52 -25.15 -6.24 -16.42
C LEU A 52 -24.52 -4.86 -16.64
N THR A 53 -25.30 -3.79 -16.51
CA THR A 53 -24.81 -2.40 -16.57
C THR A 53 -23.90 -2.06 -15.39
N VAL A 54 -24.24 -2.53 -14.18
CA VAL A 54 -23.37 -2.43 -12.99
C VAL A 54 -22.13 -3.30 -13.16
N ALA A 55 -22.25 -4.55 -13.62
CA ALA A 55 -21.08 -5.39 -13.87
C ALA A 55 -20.13 -4.78 -14.91
N ALA A 56 -20.67 -4.23 -16.00
CA ALA A 56 -19.89 -3.60 -17.08
C ALA A 56 -19.21 -2.29 -16.65
N ALA A 57 -19.83 -1.50 -15.77
CA ALA A 57 -19.22 -0.27 -15.25
C ALA A 57 -18.02 -0.52 -14.32
N PHE A 58 -17.96 -1.70 -13.70
CA PHE A 58 -16.89 -2.09 -12.78
C PHE A 58 -15.84 -3.03 -13.40
N ILE A 59 -15.99 -3.42 -14.66
CA ILE A 59 -14.91 -4.04 -15.43
C ILE A 59 -13.98 -2.90 -15.87
N PRO A 60 -12.67 -2.93 -15.52
CA PRO A 60 -11.76 -1.85 -15.84
C PRO A 60 -11.31 -1.98 -17.30
N TRP A 61 -12.21 -1.68 -18.24
CA TRP A 61 -11.93 -1.66 -19.68
C TRP A 61 -10.76 -0.76 -20.07
N PRO A 62 -10.54 0.42 -19.46
CA PRO A 62 -9.35 1.22 -19.75
C PRO A 62 -8.02 0.54 -19.36
N ILE A 63 -8.05 -0.42 -18.43
CA ILE A 63 -6.86 -1.16 -17.98
C ILE A 63 -6.63 -2.42 -18.83
N LEU A 64 -7.70 -2.98 -19.41
CA LEU A 64 -7.63 -4.19 -20.24
C LEU A 64 -7.31 -3.90 -21.72
N SER A 65 -7.58 -2.69 -22.21
CA SER A 65 -7.16 -2.23 -23.53
C SER A 65 -6.11 -1.12 -23.39
N GLY A 66 -4.82 -1.45 -23.46
CA GLY A 66 -3.68 -0.53 -23.32
C GLY A 66 -3.54 0.58 -24.37
N SER A 67 -4.61 1.02 -25.03
CA SER A 67 -4.66 2.24 -25.84
C SER A 67 -6.11 2.68 -26.08
N LYS A 68 -6.30 3.99 -26.24
CA LYS A 68 -7.54 4.75 -26.43
C LYS A 68 -8.66 3.96 -27.14
N VAL A 69 -9.60 3.41 -26.37
CA VAL A 69 -10.95 3.10 -26.89
C VAL A 69 -11.82 4.33 -26.63
N ALA A 70 -12.08 5.09 -27.68
CA ALA A 70 -13.18 6.04 -27.70
C ALA A 70 -14.48 5.24 -27.84
N GLY A 71 -15.36 5.34 -26.83
CA GLY A 71 -16.75 4.89 -26.92
C GLY A 71 -17.07 3.64 -26.08
N GLY A 72 -17.92 3.81 -25.07
CA GLY A 72 -18.69 2.71 -24.48
C GLY A 72 -18.48 2.38 -22.99
N GLY A 73 -17.74 3.19 -22.23
CA GLY A 73 -17.72 3.05 -20.76
C GLY A 73 -18.88 3.82 -20.13
N VAL A 74 -19.73 3.15 -19.34
CA VAL A 74 -20.72 3.82 -18.49
C VAL A 74 -19.94 4.75 -17.55
N LYS A 75 -20.14 6.07 -17.66
CA LYS A 75 -19.48 7.02 -16.77
C LYS A 75 -19.94 6.73 -15.34
N PHE A 76 -19.02 6.58 -14.40
CA PHE A 76 -19.36 6.43 -12.98
C PHE A 76 -20.24 7.58 -12.47
N SER A 77 -20.20 8.76 -13.10
CA SER A 77 -21.08 9.89 -12.81
C SER A 77 -22.54 9.67 -13.22
N SER A 78 -22.85 8.75 -14.14
CA SER A 78 -24.22 8.48 -14.61
C SER A 78 -24.93 7.34 -13.85
N LEU A 79 -24.25 6.68 -12.90
CA LEU A 79 -24.86 5.65 -12.05
C LEU A 79 -25.63 6.29 -10.89
N THR A 80 -26.83 5.79 -10.61
CA THR A 80 -27.60 6.22 -9.43
C THR A 80 -26.89 5.82 -8.14
N MET A 81 -27.14 6.54 -7.04
CA MET A 81 -26.55 6.23 -5.72
C MET A 81 -26.83 4.78 -5.29
N SER A 82 -28.02 4.26 -5.61
CA SER A 82 -28.41 2.87 -5.34
C SER A 82 -27.65 1.84 -6.19
N GLN A 83 -27.36 2.14 -7.45
CA GLN A 83 -26.55 1.27 -8.33
C GLN A 83 -25.06 1.28 -7.94
N LYS A 84 -24.54 2.43 -7.50
CA LYS A 84 -23.21 2.52 -6.89
C LYS A 84 -23.15 1.66 -5.63
N LEU A 85 -24.12 1.81 -4.72
CA LEU A 85 -24.21 1.00 -3.50
C LEU A 85 -24.28 -0.51 -3.81
N LEU A 86 -25.06 -0.90 -4.81
CA LEU A 86 -25.18 -2.30 -5.23
C LEU A 86 -23.85 -2.82 -5.79
N GLY A 87 -23.12 -2.02 -6.58
CA GLY A 87 -21.78 -2.37 -7.08
C GLY A 87 -20.74 -2.48 -5.96
N TYR A 88 -20.75 -1.54 -5.02
CA TYR A 88 -19.86 -1.55 -3.84
C TYR A 88 -20.10 -2.75 -2.92
N ILE A 89 -21.33 -3.26 -2.83
CA ILE A 89 -21.64 -4.45 -2.01
C ILE A 89 -21.42 -5.75 -2.81
N ALA A 90 -21.81 -5.78 -4.08
CA ALA A 90 -21.78 -6.99 -4.89
C ALA A 90 -20.35 -7.44 -5.20
N LEU A 91 -19.43 -6.52 -5.51
CA LEU A 91 -18.08 -6.90 -5.94
C LEU A 91 -17.24 -7.53 -4.81
N PRO A 92 -17.24 -6.97 -3.58
CA PRO A 92 -16.75 -7.65 -2.38
C PRO A 92 -17.35 -9.02 -2.16
N ALA A 93 -18.69 -9.10 -2.12
CA ALA A 93 -19.40 -10.33 -1.83
C ALA A 93 -19.11 -11.42 -2.88
N ILE A 94 -19.09 -11.08 -4.17
CA ILE A 94 -18.76 -12.00 -5.26
C ILE A 94 -17.33 -12.49 -5.14
N SER A 95 -16.35 -11.60 -4.89
CA SER A 95 -14.95 -12.00 -4.76
C SER A 95 -14.72 -12.97 -3.60
N LEU A 96 -15.37 -12.72 -2.46
CA LEU A 96 -15.32 -13.60 -1.29
C LEU A 96 -16.07 -14.91 -1.54
N PHE A 97 -17.24 -14.87 -2.18
CA PHE A 97 -18.00 -16.06 -2.55
C PHE A 97 -17.22 -16.96 -3.50
N VAL A 98 -16.59 -16.39 -4.53
CA VAL A 98 -15.72 -17.13 -5.45
C VAL A 98 -14.53 -17.74 -4.71
N LEU A 99 -13.90 -16.98 -3.81
CA LEU A 99 -12.75 -17.46 -3.04
C LEU A 99 -13.12 -18.65 -2.13
N VAL A 100 -14.19 -18.50 -1.34
CA VAL A 100 -14.69 -19.55 -0.43
C VAL A 100 -15.18 -20.77 -1.22
N GLY A 101 -15.93 -20.54 -2.29
CA GLY A 101 -16.39 -21.60 -3.18
C GLY A 101 -15.23 -22.38 -3.79
N ALA A 102 -14.24 -21.69 -4.35
CA ALA A 102 -13.05 -22.31 -4.92
C ALA A 102 -12.27 -23.12 -3.88
N ALA A 103 -12.11 -22.62 -2.66
CA ALA A 103 -11.46 -23.35 -1.57
C ALA A 103 -12.24 -24.61 -1.19
N PHE A 104 -13.56 -24.50 -1.02
CA PHE A 104 -14.43 -25.64 -0.68
C PHE A 104 -14.39 -26.73 -1.77
N PHE A 105 -14.60 -26.37 -3.03
CA PHE A 105 -14.54 -27.34 -4.13
C PHE A 105 -13.16 -27.97 -4.27
N SER A 106 -12.09 -27.21 -4.04
CA SER A 106 -10.72 -27.73 -4.04
C SER A 106 -10.51 -28.74 -2.92
N ALA A 107 -10.96 -28.45 -1.69
CA ALA A 107 -10.87 -29.39 -0.56
C ALA A 107 -11.66 -30.68 -0.84
N VAL A 108 -12.88 -30.58 -1.37
CA VAL A 108 -13.70 -31.75 -1.75
C VAL A 108 -13.01 -32.57 -2.84
N LYS A 109 -12.43 -31.94 -3.86
CA LYS A 109 -11.69 -32.62 -4.92
C LYS A 109 -10.43 -33.29 -4.38
N ILE A 110 -9.66 -32.62 -3.53
CA ILE A 110 -8.47 -33.18 -2.86
C ILE A 110 -8.87 -34.44 -2.10
N ARG A 111 -9.94 -34.40 -1.30
CA ARG A 111 -10.43 -35.56 -0.56
C ARG A 111 -10.76 -36.74 -1.49
N LYS A 112 -11.45 -36.50 -2.61
CA LYS A 112 -11.77 -37.54 -3.60
C LYS A 112 -10.52 -38.14 -4.23
N VAL A 113 -9.57 -37.28 -4.64
CA VAL A 113 -8.30 -37.70 -5.23
C VAL A 113 -7.51 -38.59 -4.26
N GLN A 114 -7.43 -38.19 -2.98
CA GLN A 114 -6.71 -38.95 -1.97
C GLN A 114 -7.42 -40.27 -1.61
N ALA A 115 -8.75 -40.31 -1.61
CA ALA A 115 -9.50 -41.56 -1.41
C ALA A 115 -9.24 -42.60 -2.51
N SER A 116 -8.98 -42.15 -3.74
CA SER A 116 -8.64 -43.01 -4.89
C SER A 116 -7.14 -43.29 -5.05
N ASN A 117 -6.29 -42.72 -4.20
CA ASN A 117 -4.85 -42.76 -4.35
C ASN A 117 -4.27 -44.02 -3.70
N HIS A 118 -4.02 -45.05 -4.51
CA HIS A 118 -3.26 -46.22 -4.10
C HIS A 118 -1.78 -45.98 -4.45
N THR A 119 -0.95 -45.77 -3.42
CA THR A 119 0.49 -45.63 -3.62
C THR A 119 1.09 -47.01 -3.92
N ASP A 120 1.24 -47.30 -5.21
CA ASP A 120 1.75 -48.59 -5.70
C ASP A 120 3.29 -48.67 -5.74
N ILE A 121 3.97 -47.52 -5.63
CA ILE A 121 5.43 -47.43 -5.72
C ILE A 121 6.03 -47.08 -4.35
N SER A 122 6.72 -48.04 -3.72
CA SER A 122 7.43 -47.85 -2.45
C SER A 122 8.93 -47.55 -2.60
N ASP A 123 9.54 -47.91 -3.74
CA ASP A 123 10.97 -47.74 -4.01
C ASP A 123 11.32 -46.28 -4.38
N GLU A 124 12.24 -45.68 -3.64
CA GLU A 124 12.68 -44.28 -3.78
C GLU A 124 13.23 -43.97 -5.18
N LYS A 125 13.95 -44.92 -5.80
CA LYS A 125 14.48 -44.72 -7.17
C LYS A 125 13.37 -44.72 -8.21
N LYS A 126 12.36 -45.57 -8.04
CA LYS A 126 11.19 -45.63 -8.92
C LYS A 126 10.33 -44.38 -8.77
N ILE A 127 10.14 -43.89 -7.53
CA ILE A 127 9.49 -42.61 -7.25
C ILE A 127 10.20 -41.46 -7.99
N GLN A 128 11.53 -41.34 -7.87
CA GLN A 128 12.29 -40.29 -8.54
C GLN A 128 12.16 -40.37 -10.08
N SER A 129 12.19 -41.58 -10.65
CA SER A 129 12.03 -41.77 -12.09
C SER A 129 10.65 -41.34 -12.58
N ALA A 130 9.58 -41.71 -11.85
CA ALA A 130 8.21 -41.36 -12.19
C ALA A 130 7.94 -39.85 -12.06
N VAL A 131 8.54 -39.19 -11.07
CA VAL A 131 8.50 -37.72 -10.92
C VAL A 131 9.24 -37.03 -12.06
N LYS A 132 10.42 -37.54 -12.46
CA LYS A 132 11.20 -36.98 -13.57
C LYS A 132 10.46 -37.09 -14.90
N GLU A 133 9.81 -38.22 -15.14
CA GLU A 133 8.97 -38.43 -16.32
C GLU A 133 7.72 -37.55 -16.28
N TRP A 134 7.09 -37.41 -15.11
CA TRP A 134 5.97 -36.48 -14.93
C TRP A 134 6.38 -35.05 -15.26
N TRP A 135 7.52 -34.59 -14.74
CA TRP A 135 8.04 -33.25 -15.03
C TRP A 135 8.29 -33.03 -16.51
N ARG A 136 8.83 -34.02 -17.24
CA ARG A 136 9.03 -33.91 -18.69
C ARG A 136 7.73 -33.65 -19.45
N CYS A 137 6.62 -34.24 -19.03
CA CYS A 137 5.30 -34.05 -19.65
C CYS A 137 4.69 -32.67 -19.31
N TYR A 138 4.88 -32.17 -18.09
CA TYR A 138 4.15 -31.00 -17.59
C TYR A 138 4.97 -29.71 -17.47
N LYS A 139 6.30 -29.74 -17.71
CA LYS A 139 7.18 -28.56 -17.57
C LYS A 139 6.73 -27.35 -18.39
N TRP A 140 6.10 -27.56 -19.55
CA TRP A 140 5.62 -26.48 -20.42
C TRP A 140 4.53 -25.63 -19.77
N PHE A 141 3.71 -26.22 -18.89
CA PHE A 141 2.72 -25.48 -18.11
C PHE A 141 3.34 -24.76 -16.89
N ALA A 142 4.49 -25.23 -16.40
CA ALA A 142 5.16 -24.62 -15.26
C ALA A 142 5.87 -23.31 -15.62
N TYR A 143 6.44 -23.18 -16.82
CA TYR A 143 7.11 -21.94 -17.27
C TYR A 143 6.22 -20.69 -17.26
N PRO A 144 5.00 -20.68 -17.82
CA PRO A 144 4.15 -19.48 -17.79
C PRO A 144 3.70 -19.15 -16.36
N VAL A 145 3.43 -20.15 -15.51
CA VAL A 145 3.10 -19.94 -14.10
C VAL A 145 4.29 -19.32 -13.36
N TYR A 146 5.49 -19.83 -13.58
CA TYR A 146 6.72 -19.30 -13.00
C TYR A 146 6.97 -17.84 -13.44
N GLY A 147 6.80 -17.55 -14.73
CA GLY A 147 6.89 -16.19 -15.26
C GLY A 147 5.86 -15.26 -14.63
N ALA A 148 4.60 -15.70 -14.52
CA ALA A 148 3.53 -14.91 -13.89
C ALA A 148 3.83 -14.62 -12.42
N VAL A 149 4.30 -15.60 -11.66
CA VAL A 149 4.66 -15.43 -10.23
C VAL A 149 5.79 -14.41 -10.04
N ILE A 150 6.72 -14.27 -10.99
CA ILE A 150 7.79 -13.27 -10.91
C ILE A 150 7.32 -11.88 -11.38
N ILE A 151 6.59 -11.82 -12.51
CA ILE A 151 6.21 -10.57 -13.15
C ILE A 151 5.09 -9.86 -12.38
N LEU A 152 4.10 -10.59 -11.87
CA LEU A 152 2.92 -9.98 -11.24
C LEU A 152 3.27 -9.13 -10.00
N PRO A 153 4.14 -9.57 -9.08
CA PRO A 153 4.62 -8.72 -7.99
C PRO A 153 5.32 -7.45 -8.46
N MET A 154 6.04 -7.49 -9.60
CA MET A 154 6.72 -6.31 -10.15
C MET A 154 5.73 -5.27 -10.71
N ILE A 155 4.56 -5.70 -11.19
CA ILE A 155 3.49 -4.81 -11.63
C ILE A 155 2.84 -4.09 -10.42
N GLY A 156 2.85 -4.74 -9.25
CA GLY A 156 2.32 -4.18 -8.01
C GLY A 156 0.79 -4.24 -7.86
N SER A 157 0.07 -4.83 -8.83
CA SER A 157 -1.38 -5.03 -8.77
C SER A 157 -1.74 -6.29 -7.97
N THR A 158 -2.38 -6.10 -6.82
CA THR A 158 -2.81 -7.19 -5.94
C THR A 158 -4.04 -7.91 -6.46
N TRP A 159 -4.83 -7.30 -7.34
CA TRP A 159 -5.90 -7.98 -8.07
C TRP A 159 -5.36 -9.12 -8.95
N LEU A 160 -4.27 -8.86 -9.70
CA LEU A 160 -3.66 -9.90 -10.52
C LEU A 160 -3.02 -10.99 -9.65
N LEU A 161 -2.41 -10.59 -8.53
CA LEU A 161 -1.93 -11.53 -7.51
C LEU A 161 -3.08 -12.39 -6.96
N PHE A 162 -4.24 -11.80 -6.65
CA PHE A 162 -5.43 -12.52 -6.21
C PHE A 162 -5.88 -13.58 -7.23
N LEU A 163 -5.95 -13.22 -8.51
CA LEU A 163 -6.27 -14.17 -9.57
C LEU A 163 -5.25 -15.31 -9.68
N LEU A 164 -3.96 -15.00 -9.56
CA LEU A 164 -2.90 -15.99 -9.55
C LEU A 164 -3.05 -16.97 -8.37
N LEU A 165 -3.36 -16.45 -7.18
CA LEU A 165 -3.60 -17.26 -5.98
C LEU A 165 -4.85 -18.13 -6.14
N LEU A 166 -5.92 -17.59 -6.70
CA LEU A 166 -7.14 -18.34 -6.99
C LEU A 166 -6.87 -19.46 -8.03
N GLY A 167 -6.15 -19.15 -9.10
CA GLY A 167 -5.73 -20.13 -10.12
C GLY A 167 -4.82 -21.22 -9.53
N SER A 168 -4.04 -20.90 -8.50
CA SER A 168 -3.18 -21.85 -7.79
C SER A 168 -3.98 -22.97 -7.10
N PHE A 169 -5.25 -22.72 -6.74
CA PHE A 169 -6.12 -23.75 -6.16
C PHE A 169 -6.42 -24.85 -7.20
N GLY A 170 -6.78 -24.43 -8.42
CA GLY A 170 -7.01 -25.34 -9.54
C GLY A 170 -5.73 -26.08 -9.95
N LEU A 171 -4.61 -25.37 -10.00
CA LEU A 171 -3.30 -25.95 -10.30
C LEU A 171 -2.91 -27.03 -9.29
N LEU A 172 -3.10 -26.75 -7.99
CA LEU A 172 -2.83 -27.71 -6.91
C LEU A 172 -3.67 -28.98 -7.08
N VAL A 173 -4.98 -28.85 -7.31
CA VAL A 173 -5.89 -29.99 -7.53
C VAL A 173 -5.49 -30.79 -8.76
N MET A 174 -5.12 -30.13 -9.86
CA MET A 174 -4.67 -30.77 -11.10
C MET A 174 -3.38 -31.56 -10.89
N ILE A 175 -2.39 -30.98 -10.21
CA ILE A 175 -1.11 -31.65 -9.90
C ILE A 175 -1.35 -32.85 -9.00
N LEU A 176 -2.12 -32.69 -7.92
CA LEU A 176 -2.47 -33.80 -7.01
C LEU A 176 -3.19 -34.94 -7.74
N SER A 177 -4.15 -34.61 -8.59
CA SER A 177 -4.88 -35.59 -9.41
C SER A 177 -3.92 -36.33 -10.35
N SER A 178 -3.00 -35.61 -10.99
CA SER A 178 -2.03 -36.22 -11.90
C SER A 178 -1.01 -37.10 -11.18
N LEU A 179 -0.58 -36.74 -9.97
CA LEU A 179 0.36 -37.53 -9.17
C LEU A 179 -0.32 -38.78 -8.60
N ALA A 180 -1.58 -38.65 -8.15
CA ALA A 180 -2.38 -39.78 -7.69
C ALA A 180 -2.63 -40.80 -8.80
N ARG A 181 -2.93 -40.35 -10.04
CA ARG A 181 -3.08 -41.25 -11.21
C ARG A 181 -1.83 -42.07 -11.54
N ARG A 182 -0.64 -41.60 -11.13
CA ARG A 182 0.62 -42.33 -11.34
C ARG A 182 1.03 -43.17 -10.12
N GLY A 183 0.23 -43.19 -9.05
CA GLY A 183 0.55 -43.91 -7.80
C GLY A 183 1.70 -43.29 -6.99
N VAL A 184 2.08 -42.04 -7.28
CA VAL A 184 3.24 -41.35 -6.69
C VAL A 184 2.80 -40.32 -5.63
N GLY A 185 1.50 -40.09 -5.43
CA GLY A 185 0.97 -39.05 -4.53
C GLY A 185 1.12 -39.34 -3.04
N ASN A 186 2.33 -39.60 -2.53
CA ASN A 186 2.57 -39.82 -1.10
C ASN A 186 2.76 -38.50 -0.32
N ARG A 187 2.65 -38.58 1.01
CA ARG A 187 2.79 -37.42 1.90
C ARG A 187 4.12 -36.69 1.79
N LEU A 188 5.22 -37.41 1.57
CA LEU A 188 6.53 -36.80 1.48
C LEU A 188 6.62 -35.88 0.25
N ILE A 189 6.20 -36.37 -0.92
CA ILE A 189 6.28 -35.64 -2.19
C ILE A 189 5.34 -34.45 -2.19
N ILE A 190 4.12 -34.64 -1.68
CA ILE A 190 3.14 -33.56 -1.59
C ILE A 190 3.65 -32.48 -0.62
N ALA A 191 4.16 -32.85 0.55
CA ALA A 191 4.71 -31.91 1.52
C ALA A 191 5.90 -31.13 0.95
N GLN A 192 6.84 -31.81 0.28
CA GLN A 192 8.00 -31.17 -0.36
C GLN A 192 7.58 -30.21 -1.48
N SER A 193 6.64 -30.62 -2.33
CA SER A 193 6.13 -29.79 -3.43
C SER A 193 5.42 -28.55 -2.90
N CYS A 194 4.57 -28.71 -1.87
CA CYS A 194 3.89 -27.60 -1.21
C CYS A 194 4.89 -26.66 -0.54
N LEU A 195 5.90 -27.19 0.17
CA LEU A 195 6.93 -26.37 0.82
C LEU A 195 7.70 -25.54 -0.21
N MET A 196 8.15 -26.15 -1.32
CA MET A 196 8.87 -25.42 -2.37
C MET A 196 8.00 -24.35 -3.03
N GLY A 197 6.75 -24.68 -3.35
CA GLY A 197 5.80 -23.73 -3.94
C GLY A 197 5.51 -22.54 -3.02
N LEU A 198 5.23 -22.80 -1.73
CA LEU A 198 4.99 -21.75 -0.74
C LEU A 198 6.25 -20.90 -0.50
N ALA A 199 7.43 -21.50 -0.40
CA ALA A 199 8.68 -20.77 -0.24
C ALA A 199 8.97 -19.85 -1.43
N PHE A 200 8.72 -20.33 -2.65
CA PHE A 200 8.88 -19.54 -3.87
C PHE A 200 7.89 -18.37 -3.92
N LEU A 201 6.61 -18.63 -3.65
CA LEU A 201 5.60 -17.57 -3.55
C LEU A 201 5.97 -16.53 -2.49
N ALA A 202 6.44 -16.96 -1.32
CA ALA A 202 6.89 -16.06 -0.26
C ALA A 202 8.01 -15.12 -0.72
N GLN A 203 9.03 -15.65 -1.40
CA GLN A 203 10.13 -14.86 -1.96
C GLN A 203 9.67 -13.88 -3.05
N THR A 204 8.67 -14.24 -3.85
CA THR A 204 8.18 -13.32 -4.89
C THR A 204 7.35 -12.18 -4.31
N VAL A 205 6.59 -12.44 -3.25
CA VAL A 205 5.76 -11.45 -2.56
C VAL A 205 6.61 -10.45 -1.74
N THR A 206 7.81 -10.84 -1.30
CA THR A 206 8.74 -9.90 -0.64
C THR A 206 9.26 -8.80 -1.58
N ASN A 207 9.04 -8.89 -2.89
CA ASN A 207 9.34 -7.83 -3.86
C ASN A 207 8.75 -6.46 -3.48
N PRO A 208 9.53 -5.36 -3.41
CA PRO A 208 9.08 -4.07 -2.88
C PRO A 208 7.84 -3.47 -3.54
N PHE A 209 7.51 -3.87 -4.77
CA PHE A 209 6.36 -3.34 -5.52
C PHE A 209 5.01 -3.95 -5.15
N THR A 210 4.99 -5.11 -4.46
CA THR A 210 3.76 -5.81 -4.09
C THR A 210 2.86 -4.94 -3.20
N GLY A 211 1.66 -4.60 -3.69
CA GLY A 211 0.65 -3.87 -2.90
C GLY A 211 0.83 -2.36 -2.83
N LEU A 212 1.66 -1.76 -3.69
CA LEU A 212 1.86 -0.31 -3.69
C LEU A 212 0.73 0.48 -4.38
N ARG A 213 0.05 -0.12 -5.37
CA ARG A 213 -0.92 0.56 -6.25
C ARG A 213 -2.38 0.43 -5.82
N ASP A 214 -2.68 -0.58 -5.03
CA ASP A 214 -4.04 -0.89 -4.61
C ASP A 214 -4.28 -0.46 -3.17
N ILE A 215 -5.54 -0.25 -2.81
CA ILE A 215 -5.96 0.08 -1.45
C ILE A 215 -5.86 -1.17 -0.57
N HIS A 216 -5.13 -1.02 0.53
CA HIS A 216 -4.96 -2.00 1.61
C HIS A 216 -4.97 -1.31 2.97
N PHE A 217 -5.40 -2.00 4.01
CA PHE A 217 -5.38 -1.52 5.39
C PHE A 217 -4.26 -2.15 6.21
N VAL A 218 -3.72 -3.29 5.76
CA VAL A 218 -2.52 -3.91 6.32
C VAL A 218 -1.41 -4.04 5.27
N ASP A 219 -0.20 -4.28 5.76
CA ASP A 219 0.94 -4.52 4.90
C ASP A 219 0.77 -5.81 4.10
N GLN A 220 0.81 -5.72 2.77
CA GLN A 220 0.70 -6.87 1.88
C GLN A 220 1.89 -7.84 1.99
N LYS A 221 2.97 -7.46 2.68
CA LYS A 221 4.02 -8.41 3.07
C LYS A 221 3.57 -9.50 4.03
N LEU A 222 2.41 -9.33 4.68
CA LEU A 222 1.81 -10.41 5.47
C LEU A 222 1.47 -11.64 4.63
N ILE A 223 1.27 -11.50 3.32
CA ILE A 223 1.12 -12.66 2.43
C ILE A 223 2.38 -13.55 2.48
N ALA A 224 3.58 -12.95 2.47
CA ALA A 224 4.82 -13.71 2.60
C ALA A 224 4.95 -14.37 3.97
N VAL A 225 4.55 -13.67 5.04
CA VAL A 225 4.49 -14.21 6.41
C VAL A 225 3.62 -15.47 6.46
N VAL A 226 2.42 -15.40 5.88
CA VAL A 226 1.49 -16.53 5.81
C VAL A 226 2.12 -17.73 5.07
N PHE A 227 2.78 -17.50 3.93
CA PHE A 227 3.44 -18.57 3.20
C PHE A 227 4.61 -19.19 3.96
N TYR A 228 5.46 -18.36 4.58
CA TYR A 228 6.56 -18.85 5.42
C TYR A 228 6.08 -19.61 6.65
N LEU A 229 5.00 -19.19 7.30
CA LEU A 229 4.38 -19.99 8.38
C LEU A 229 3.94 -21.37 7.87
N GLY A 230 3.36 -21.43 6.66
CA GLY A 230 3.03 -22.69 6.00
C GLY A 230 4.26 -23.59 5.78
N THR A 231 5.40 -23.03 5.34
CA THR A 231 6.63 -23.82 5.15
C THR A 231 7.19 -24.34 6.47
N LEU A 232 7.17 -23.54 7.54
CA LEU A 232 7.61 -23.96 8.87
C LEU A 232 6.80 -25.14 9.41
N ILE A 233 5.48 -25.17 9.16
CA ILE A 233 4.61 -26.29 9.56
C ILE A 233 4.91 -27.56 8.75
N LEU A 234 5.28 -27.43 7.47
CA LEU A 234 5.56 -28.57 6.59
C LEU A 234 6.91 -29.27 6.88
N ILE A 235 7.91 -28.54 7.40
CA ILE A 235 9.24 -29.08 7.72
C ILE A 235 9.20 -30.30 8.65
N PRO A 236 8.57 -30.26 9.83
CA PRO A 236 8.53 -31.42 10.71
C PRO A 236 7.80 -32.61 10.08
N ILE A 237 6.80 -32.36 9.22
CA ILE A 237 6.09 -33.41 8.48
C ILE A 237 7.04 -34.11 7.48
N ILE A 238 7.83 -33.34 6.74
CA ILE A 238 8.81 -33.86 5.77
C ILE A 238 9.88 -34.68 6.48
N ILE A 239 10.45 -34.14 7.56
CA ILE A 239 11.47 -34.84 8.36
C ILE A 239 10.90 -36.16 8.91
N GLY A 240 9.70 -36.13 9.48
CA GLY A 240 9.03 -37.32 9.99
C GLY A 240 8.78 -38.39 8.91
N CYS A 241 8.33 -37.97 7.72
CA CYS A 241 8.12 -38.89 6.60
C CYS A 241 9.43 -39.50 6.08
N LYS A 242 10.51 -38.71 6.00
CA LYS A 242 11.82 -39.19 5.54
C LYS A 242 12.46 -40.15 6.53
N ASN A 243 12.40 -39.87 7.83
CA ASN A 243 12.85 -40.80 8.87
C ASN A 243 12.11 -42.15 8.81
N ARG A 244 10.82 -42.15 8.46
CA ARG A 244 10.02 -43.38 8.31
C ARG A 244 10.47 -44.24 7.12
N LEU A 245 10.88 -43.63 6.01
CA LEU A 245 11.44 -44.35 4.86
C LEU A 245 12.83 -44.92 5.16
N GLU A 246 13.72 -44.13 5.81
CA GLU A 246 15.08 -44.56 6.14
C GLU A 246 15.11 -45.74 7.15
N THR A 247 14.21 -45.74 8.13
CA THR A 247 14.03 -46.86 9.09
C THR A 247 13.44 -48.12 8.45
N SER A 248 12.74 -47.98 7.33
CA SER A 248 12.15 -49.11 6.58
C SER A 248 13.20 -49.78 5.69
N ALA A 249 14.04 -49.00 4.99
CA ALA A 249 15.11 -49.51 4.14
C ALA A 249 16.22 -50.25 4.91
N THR A 250 16.44 -49.91 6.19
CA THR A 250 17.45 -50.54 7.06
C THR A 250 16.94 -51.77 7.80
N SER A 251 15.62 -51.99 7.89
CA SER A 251 15.04 -53.18 8.54
C SER A 251 15.16 -54.45 7.69
N GLY A 252 15.40 -54.34 6.38
CA GLY A 252 15.54 -55.47 5.45
C GLY A 252 16.99 -55.95 5.22
N LYS A 253 17.99 -55.26 5.78
CA LYS A 253 19.41 -55.66 5.68
C LYS A 253 20.01 -55.74 7.08
N THR A 254 20.22 -56.98 7.54
CA THR A 254 21.16 -57.44 8.59
C THR A 254 21.56 -56.44 9.70
N LYS A 255 21.29 -56.84 10.96
CA LYS A 255 21.88 -56.30 12.20
C LYS A 255 23.39 -56.07 12.04
N GLY A 256 23.82 -54.85 11.69
CA GLY A 256 25.25 -54.55 11.50
C GLY A 256 25.59 -53.13 11.06
N SER A 257 24.76 -52.43 10.27
CA SER A 257 25.09 -51.06 9.81
C SER A 257 24.24 -49.98 10.51
N MET A 258 24.59 -49.63 11.74
CA MET A 258 23.91 -48.58 12.53
C MET A 258 24.41 -47.12 12.39
N PRO A 259 25.51 -46.74 11.69
CA PRO A 259 25.96 -45.33 11.68
C PRO A 259 25.33 -44.44 10.60
N ALA A 260 24.92 -44.98 9.45
CA ALA A 260 24.51 -44.16 8.29
C ALA A 260 23.14 -43.47 8.46
N ALA A 261 22.12 -44.18 8.96
CA ALA A 261 20.77 -43.64 9.14
C ALA A 261 20.68 -42.57 10.25
N LYS A 262 21.52 -42.66 11.29
CA LYS A 262 21.65 -41.60 12.31
C LYS A 262 22.30 -40.33 11.75
N HIS A 263 23.21 -40.46 10.80
CA HIS A 263 23.95 -39.34 10.22
C HIS A 263 23.10 -38.52 9.23
N THR A 264 22.30 -39.18 8.38
CA THR A 264 21.38 -38.51 7.43
C THR A 264 20.24 -37.78 8.12
N SER A 265 19.62 -38.41 9.13
CA SER A 265 18.58 -37.78 9.95
C SER A 265 19.10 -36.52 10.67
N LYS A 266 20.34 -36.57 11.20
CA LYS A 266 20.99 -35.42 11.84
C LYS A 266 21.24 -34.27 10.85
N GLN A 267 21.70 -34.55 9.62
CA GLN A 267 21.91 -33.53 8.59
C GLN A 267 20.60 -32.84 8.15
N LEU A 268 19.50 -33.58 8.03
CA LEU A 268 18.19 -33.03 7.69
C LEU A 268 17.66 -32.11 8.79
N TRP A 269 17.83 -32.50 10.05
CA TRP A 269 17.49 -31.66 11.20
C TRP A 269 18.33 -30.38 11.24
N ILE A 270 19.63 -30.45 10.96
CA ILE A 270 20.50 -29.27 10.89
C ILE A 270 20.00 -28.30 9.81
N GLY A 271 19.73 -28.78 8.59
CA GLY A 271 19.20 -27.95 7.50
C GLY A 271 17.82 -27.35 7.84
N GLY A 272 16.93 -28.13 8.45
CA GLY A 272 15.62 -27.66 8.90
C GLY A 272 15.71 -26.59 9.99
N VAL A 273 16.61 -26.74 10.97
CA VAL A 273 16.84 -25.77 12.04
C VAL A 273 17.45 -24.47 11.50
N ILE A 274 18.41 -24.56 10.56
CA ILE A 274 18.99 -23.38 9.90
C ILE A 274 17.90 -22.61 9.14
N TYR A 275 17.09 -23.31 8.33
CA TYR A 275 15.98 -22.69 7.62
C TYR A 275 14.97 -22.06 8.59
N PHE A 276 14.62 -22.76 9.67
CA PHE A 276 13.74 -22.24 10.72
C PHE A 276 14.30 -20.94 11.32
N GLY A 277 15.59 -20.90 11.66
CA GLY A 277 16.24 -19.70 12.20
C GLY A 277 16.18 -18.52 11.23
N ILE A 278 16.50 -18.74 9.95
CA ILE A 278 16.47 -17.70 8.91
C ILE A 278 15.04 -17.17 8.71
N VAL A 279 14.07 -18.08 8.55
CA VAL A 279 12.68 -17.69 8.31
C VAL A 279 12.10 -17.01 9.54
N LEU A 280 12.38 -17.48 10.75
CA LEU A 280 11.92 -16.84 11.98
C LEU A 280 12.44 -15.40 12.11
N ALA A 281 13.73 -15.18 11.82
CA ALA A 281 14.29 -13.83 11.82
C ALA A 281 13.60 -12.92 10.81
N LEU A 282 13.33 -13.43 9.60
CA LEU A 282 12.62 -12.70 8.55
C LEU A 282 11.14 -12.42 8.92
N LEU A 283 10.46 -13.38 9.54
CA LEU A 283 9.10 -13.20 10.06
C LEU A 283 9.06 -12.10 11.14
N ILE A 284 9.99 -12.12 12.10
CA ILE A 284 10.09 -11.10 13.14
C ILE A 284 10.34 -9.73 12.50
N TRP A 285 11.21 -9.64 11.50
CA TRP A 285 11.51 -8.39 10.81
C TRP A 285 10.28 -7.81 10.09
N ILE A 286 9.56 -8.61 9.30
CA ILE A 286 8.38 -8.17 8.55
C ILE A 286 7.21 -7.84 9.48
N THR A 287 7.01 -8.61 10.55
CA THR A 287 5.87 -8.42 11.48
C THR A 287 6.14 -7.39 12.58
N ASN A 288 7.36 -6.83 12.65
CA ASN A 288 7.73 -5.86 13.69
C ASN A 288 6.73 -4.68 13.84
N PRO A 289 6.16 -4.09 12.77
CA PRO A 289 5.16 -3.03 12.93
C PRO A 289 3.89 -3.49 13.66
N ILE A 290 3.51 -4.76 13.50
CA ILE A 290 2.32 -5.38 14.12
C ILE A 290 2.62 -5.84 15.54
N LEU A 291 3.81 -6.41 15.77
CA LEU A 291 4.26 -6.83 17.10
C LEU A 291 4.51 -5.62 18.01
N ARG A 292 4.91 -4.49 17.42
CA ARG A 292 5.14 -3.23 18.14
C ARG A 292 4.22 -2.13 17.61
N PRO A 293 2.89 -2.18 17.85
CA PRO A 293 1.98 -1.15 17.35
C PRO A 293 2.23 0.23 18.01
N ALA A 294 1.84 1.29 17.32
CA ALA A 294 1.87 2.67 17.82
C ALA A 294 0.65 2.94 18.73
N THR A 295 0.74 2.48 19.98
CA THR A 295 -0.24 2.75 21.02
C THR A 295 -0.06 4.17 21.60
N PRO A 296 -1.09 4.80 22.19
CA PRO A 296 -0.97 6.13 22.79
C PRO A 296 0.19 6.23 23.78
N ALA A 297 0.33 5.24 24.67
CA ALA A 297 1.45 5.18 25.62
C ALA A 297 2.84 5.12 24.96
N ARG A 298 2.96 4.49 23.78
CA ARG A 298 4.24 4.41 23.06
C ARG A 298 4.53 5.66 22.26
N ILE A 299 3.49 6.30 21.72
CA ILE A 299 3.61 7.63 21.10
C ILE A 299 4.07 8.63 22.16
N LEU A 300 3.44 8.62 23.34
CA LEU A 300 3.86 9.43 24.49
C LEU A 300 5.33 9.16 24.86
N GLN A 301 5.71 7.90 25.02
CA GLN A 301 7.10 7.54 25.32
C GLN A 301 8.08 8.04 24.24
N HIS A 302 7.72 7.94 22.95
CA HIS A 302 8.53 8.47 21.86
C HIS A 302 8.67 10.00 21.92
N VAL A 303 7.57 10.71 22.20
CA VAL A 303 7.55 12.17 22.35
C VAL A 303 8.44 12.60 23.52
N GLU A 304 8.36 11.92 24.66
CA GLU A 304 9.17 12.22 25.86
C GLU A 304 10.64 11.82 25.72
N ALA A 305 10.93 10.80 24.93
CA ALA A 305 12.29 10.31 24.66
C ALA A 305 13.00 11.05 23.54
N PHE A 306 12.50 12.23 23.13
CA PHE A 306 13.05 13.01 22.03
C PHE A 306 14.57 13.19 22.12
N GLU A 307 15.24 12.86 21.02
CA GLU A 307 16.66 13.02 20.80
C GLU A 307 16.87 13.58 19.38
N VAL A 308 17.88 14.44 19.22
CA VAL A 308 18.15 15.07 17.92
C VAL A 308 18.88 14.09 17.01
N GLY A 309 18.31 13.87 15.82
CA GLY A 309 18.95 13.11 14.76
C GLY A 309 20.04 13.91 14.04
N ARG A 310 20.62 13.34 12.99
CA ARG A 310 21.70 13.97 12.19
C ARG A 310 21.31 15.35 11.61
N PHE A 311 20.02 15.57 11.37
CA PHE A 311 19.47 16.83 10.87
C PHE A 311 18.47 17.38 11.90
N PRO A 312 18.85 18.41 12.67
CA PRO A 312 18.02 18.92 13.76
C PRO A 312 16.63 19.39 13.32
N PHE A 313 16.55 20.20 12.27
CA PHE A 313 15.27 20.74 11.80
C PHE A 313 14.26 19.65 11.36
N ILE A 314 14.73 18.58 10.71
CA ILE A 314 13.88 17.46 10.29
C ILE A 314 13.36 16.73 11.53
N SER A 315 14.26 16.47 12.49
CA SER A 315 13.91 15.78 13.74
C SER A 315 12.83 16.53 14.52
N TRP A 316 12.95 17.87 14.62
CA TRP A 316 11.95 18.71 15.28
C TRP A 316 10.60 18.73 14.57
N ARG A 317 10.63 18.80 13.24
CA ARG A 317 9.42 18.84 12.41
C ARG A 317 8.65 17.53 12.43
N ASP A 318 9.36 16.40 12.34
CA ASP A 318 8.75 15.07 12.42
C ASP A 318 8.22 14.77 13.83
N TRP A 319 8.86 15.34 14.86
CA TRP A 319 8.43 15.22 16.26
C TRP A 319 7.24 16.13 16.62
N GLU A 320 7.10 17.30 15.98
CA GLU A 320 5.99 18.26 16.20
C GLU A 320 4.62 17.60 16.01
N ILE A 321 4.47 16.75 14.99
CA ILE A 321 3.19 16.10 14.66
C ILE A 321 2.71 15.18 15.79
N PRO A 322 3.47 14.15 16.23
CA PRO A 322 3.06 13.30 17.34
C PRO A 322 3.00 14.05 18.68
N ALA A 323 3.84 15.07 18.91
CA ALA A 323 3.80 15.88 20.11
C ALA A 323 2.53 16.74 20.20
N SER A 324 2.14 17.41 19.11
CA SER A 324 0.89 18.18 19.06
C SER A 324 -0.32 17.30 19.30
N TRP A 325 -0.38 16.12 18.68
CA TRP A 325 -1.46 15.17 18.93
C TRP A 325 -1.52 14.69 20.39
N ALA A 326 -0.38 14.44 21.02
CA ALA A 326 -0.36 14.04 22.43
C ALA A 326 -0.90 15.14 23.36
N ILE A 327 -0.70 16.42 23.00
CA ILE A 327 -1.32 17.56 23.69
C ILE A 327 -2.82 17.60 23.42
N ASP A 328 -3.24 17.49 22.15
CA ASP A 328 -4.65 17.53 21.74
C ASP A 328 -5.50 16.45 22.44
N GLU A 329 -4.92 15.27 22.68
CA GLU A 329 -5.56 14.15 23.38
C GLU A 329 -5.46 14.24 24.92
N GLY A 330 -4.84 15.28 25.46
CA GLY A 330 -4.70 15.48 26.90
C GLY A 330 -3.74 14.51 27.60
N LEU A 331 -2.77 13.94 26.87
CA LEU A 331 -1.80 12.98 27.44
C LEU A 331 -0.70 13.65 28.29
N ASN A 332 -0.61 14.99 28.28
CA ASN A 332 0.33 15.80 29.08
C ASN A 332 1.79 15.32 29.00
N PRO A 333 2.40 15.31 27.80
CA PRO A 333 3.78 14.84 27.61
C PRO A 333 4.81 15.63 28.42
N ASN A 334 5.77 14.93 29.02
CA ASN A 334 6.91 15.56 29.68
C ASN A 334 7.99 16.02 28.68
N PHE A 335 8.01 17.32 28.39
CA PHE A 335 8.99 17.92 27.47
C PHE A 335 10.36 18.25 28.07
N THR A 336 10.72 17.76 29.26
CA THR A 336 12.00 18.11 29.93
C THR A 336 13.23 17.83 29.04
N ARG A 337 13.26 16.69 28.33
CA ARG A 337 14.38 16.35 27.44
C ARG A 337 14.42 17.24 26.21
N ALA A 338 13.29 17.38 25.53
CA ALA A 338 13.17 18.22 24.36
C ALA A 338 13.51 19.69 24.68
N ARG A 339 13.16 20.18 25.88
CA ARG A 339 13.52 21.52 26.33
C ARG A 339 15.02 21.70 26.52
N LYS A 340 15.73 20.71 27.08
CA LYS A 340 17.19 20.74 27.18
C LYS A 340 17.86 20.83 25.81
N VAL A 341 17.34 20.05 24.85
CA VAL A 341 17.80 20.13 23.46
C VAL A 341 17.54 21.52 22.89
N LEU A 342 16.33 22.05 23.03
CA LEU A 342 15.97 23.37 22.50
C LEU A 342 16.90 24.46 23.04
N HIS A 343 17.18 24.48 24.35
CA HIS A 343 18.12 25.44 24.92
C HIS A 343 19.52 25.30 24.32
N HIS A 344 20.00 24.07 24.12
CA HIS A 344 21.30 23.87 23.49
C HIS A 344 21.34 24.42 22.06
N GLU A 345 20.29 24.20 21.27
CA GLU A 345 20.16 24.72 19.90
C GLU A 345 20.09 26.26 19.88
N ILE A 346 19.41 26.88 20.86
CA ILE A 346 19.39 28.34 21.04
C ILE A 346 20.79 28.86 21.41
N ASP A 347 21.46 28.23 22.37
CA ASP A 347 22.77 28.63 22.87
C ASP A 347 23.88 28.50 21.80
N THR A 348 23.71 27.59 20.83
CA THR A 348 24.67 27.38 19.73
C THR A 348 24.35 28.15 18.44
N ASP A 349 23.24 28.91 18.41
CA ASP A 349 22.81 29.74 17.26
C ASP A 349 22.86 29.01 15.90
N GLN A 350 22.24 27.83 15.84
CA GLN A 350 22.27 27.00 14.64
C GLN A 350 21.61 27.70 13.43
N PRO A 351 22.13 27.54 12.20
CA PRO A 351 21.58 28.21 11.01
C PRO A 351 20.08 27.94 10.73
N GLN A 352 19.54 26.86 11.30
CA GLN A 352 18.16 26.42 11.11
C GLN A 352 17.27 26.66 12.34
N LEU A 353 17.77 27.41 13.33
CA LEU A 353 17.10 27.69 14.60
C LEU A 353 15.68 28.25 14.38
N THR A 354 15.48 29.13 13.40
CA THR A 354 14.15 29.70 13.10
C THR A 354 13.09 28.66 12.71
N MET A 355 13.48 27.56 12.06
CA MET A 355 12.57 26.46 11.72
C MET A 355 12.28 25.59 12.95
N ILE A 356 13.30 25.32 13.77
CA ILE A 356 13.18 24.58 15.04
C ILE A 356 12.23 25.32 15.99
N LEU A 357 12.40 26.64 16.12
CA LEU A 357 11.54 27.49 16.93
C LEU A 357 10.09 27.45 16.46
N GLY A 358 9.83 27.38 15.15
CA GLY A 358 8.46 27.24 14.63
C GLY A 358 7.76 26.00 15.18
N SER A 359 8.44 24.85 15.14
CA SER A 359 7.93 23.58 15.68
C SER A 359 7.79 23.61 17.21
N ALA A 360 8.81 24.10 17.91
CA ALA A 360 8.81 24.19 19.37
C ALA A 360 7.74 25.16 19.91
N SER A 361 7.55 26.31 19.26
CA SER A 361 6.53 27.29 19.64
C SER A 361 5.12 26.72 19.51
N ARG A 362 4.84 25.94 18.46
CA ARG A 362 3.52 25.35 18.23
C ARG A 362 3.09 24.43 19.38
N VAL A 363 4.00 23.65 19.94
CA VAL A 363 3.73 22.76 21.07
C VAL A 363 3.89 23.44 22.43
N GLY A 364 4.00 24.78 22.46
CA GLY A 364 4.11 25.56 23.70
C GLY A 364 5.43 25.40 24.45
N MET A 365 6.50 24.96 23.77
CA MET A 365 7.79 24.72 24.43
C MET A 365 8.62 25.98 24.64
N VAL A 366 8.54 26.95 23.73
CA VAL A 366 9.25 28.23 23.86
C VAL A 366 8.61 29.02 24.99
N GLN A 367 9.41 29.34 26.01
CA GLN A 367 8.96 30.08 27.19
C GLN A 367 9.32 31.56 27.08
N PRO A 368 8.67 32.46 27.84
CA PRO A 368 9.00 33.89 27.83
C PRO A 368 10.47 34.20 28.11
N TYR A 369 11.17 33.41 28.94
CA TYR A 369 12.59 33.61 29.22
C TYR A 369 13.50 33.22 28.05
N ASP A 370 13.07 32.30 27.18
CA ASP A 370 13.83 31.92 25.98
C ASP A 370 13.82 33.07 24.98
N VAL A 371 12.69 33.77 24.89
CA VAL A 371 12.44 34.89 23.97
C VAL A 371 13.47 36.01 24.13
N GLU A 372 13.87 36.33 25.36
CA GLU A 372 14.89 37.34 25.65
C GLU A 372 16.28 36.97 25.11
N ARG A 373 16.54 35.67 24.93
CA ARG A 373 17.82 35.14 24.45
C ARG A 373 17.88 34.95 22.95
N LEU A 374 16.76 35.10 22.23
CA LEU A 374 16.72 34.87 20.80
C LEU A 374 17.36 36.05 20.06
N PRO A 375 18.58 35.89 19.50
CA PRO A 375 19.12 36.89 18.61
C PRO A 375 18.14 37.02 17.44
N GLU A 376 17.91 38.23 16.96
CA GLU A 376 17.06 38.52 15.78
C GLU A 376 15.53 38.62 15.97
N LEU A 377 14.95 38.40 17.16
CA LEU A 377 13.50 38.57 17.37
C LEU A 377 13.02 39.95 16.92
N GLU A 378 13.66 41.01 17.41
CA GLU A 378 13.26 42.37 17.12
C GLU A 378 13.43 42.71 15.62
N ARG A 379 14.45 42.16 14.97
CA ARG A 379 14.64 42.31 13.52
C ARG A 379 13.54 41.62 12.73
N LYS A 380 13.17 40.38 13.11
CA LYS A 380 12.08 39.63 12.47
C LYS A 380 10.72 40.24 12.76
N ARG A 381 10.50 40.76 13.98
CA ARG A 381 9.32 41.54 14.36
C ARG A 381 9.16 42.76 13.46
N ARG A 382 10.19 43.59 13.29
CA ARG A 382 10.13 44.77 12.40
C ARG A 382 9.84 44.41 10.94
N SER A 383 10.22 43.21 10.50
CA SER A 383 9.88 42.69 9.17
C SER A 383 8.42 42.27 9.06
N LEU A 384 7.78 41.86 10.15
CA LEU A 384 6.35 41.52 10.21
C LEU A 384 5.47 42.76 10.45
N LEU A 385 5.92 43.65 11.33
CA LEU A 385 5.27 44.88 11.78
C LEU A 385 6.20 46.07 11.52
N PRO A 386 6.25 46.60 10.28
CA PRO A 386 7.09 47.74 9.96
C PRO A 386 6.58 49.03 10.63
N LEU A 387 7.51 49.89 11.06
CA LEU A 387 7.21 51.17 11.70
C LEU A 387 6.36 52.11 10.83
N ARG A 388 6.49 52.01 9.50
CA ARG A 388 5.60 52.67 8.54
C ARG A 388 4.69 51.62 7.93
N ARG A 389 3.44 51.58 8.39
CA ARG A 389 2.41 50.71 7.81
C ARG A 389 2.01 51.24 6.43
N VAL A 390 1.87 50.31 5.49
CA VAL A 390 1.37 50.57 4.14
C VAL A 390 -0.12 50.21 4.13
N GLU A 391 -0.94 50.98 3.39
CA GLU A 391 -2.40 50.78 3.32
C GLU A 391 -2.80 49.37 2.82
N SER A 392 -2.00 48.76 1.95
CA SER A 392 -2.19 47.38 1.47
C SER A 392 -1.00 46.50 1.87
N PRO A 393 -1.10 45.70 2.95
CA PRO A 393 0.02 44.90 3.42
C PRO A 393 0.39 43.79 2.43
N GLY A 394 1.68 43.68 2.07
CA GLY A 394 2.17 42.63 1.19
C GLY A 394 2.25 41.25 1.86
N ARG A 395 2.29 40.20 1.04
CA ARG A 395 2.45 38.80 1.51
C ARG A 395 3.69 38.59 2.37
N ILE A 396 3.68 37.53 3.18
CA ILE A 396 4.82 37.10 3.98
C ILE A 396 5.60 36.05 3.19
N PHE A 397 6.81 36.40 2.78
CA PHE A 397 7.74 35.44 2.22
C PHE A 397 8.32 34.56 3.32
N SER A 398 8.42 33.25 3.07
CA SER A 398 8.99 32.27 4.02
C SER A 398 8.24 32.18 5.37
N LEU A 399 6.91 32.09 5.33
CA LEU A 399 6.03 32.06 6.52
C LEU A 399 6.52 31.13 7.64
N ASN A 400 7.01 29.93 7.31
CA ASN A 400 7.51 28.97 8.28
C ASN A 400 8.70 29.49 9.12
N GLN A 401 9.55 30.37 8.58
CA GLN A 401 10.66 30.98 9.33
C GLN A 401 10.21 32.10 10.27
N TYR A 402 8.99 32.60 10.09
CA TYR A 402 8.39 33.67 10.90
C TYR A 402 7.36 33.14 11.90
N ALA A 403 6.91 31.89 11.77
CA ALA A 403 5.84 31.32 12.59
C ALA A 403 6.09 31.49 14.10
N TRP A 404 7.31 31.23 14.56
CA TRP A 404 7.68 31.39 15.98
C TRP A 404 7.48 32.82 16.49
N VAL A 405 7.69 33.84 15.65
CA VAL A 405 7.51 35.26 16.03
C VAL A 405 6.05 35.55 16.34
N PHE A 406 5.11 34.99 15.57
CA PHE A 406 3.68 35.13 15.86
C PHE A 406 3.32 34.54 17.23
N TYR A 407 3.77 33.31 17.50
CA TYR A 407 3.54 32.66 18.81
C TYR A 407 4.15 33.47 19.95
N THR A 408 5.38 33.94 19.78
CA THR A 408 6.08 34.75 20.78
C THR A 408 5.37 36.07 21.06
N LEU A 409 4.92 36.78 20.02
CA LEU A 409 4.23 38.08 20.18
C LEU A 409 2.84 37.90 20.82
N ALA A 410 2.13 36.81 20.48
CA ALA A 410 0.85 36.47 21.09
C ALA A 410 1.01 36.08 22.57
N GLN A 411 1.98 35.23 22.91
CA GLN A 411 2.25 34.80 24.29
C GLN A 411 2.70 35.94 25.22
N SER A 412 3.39 36.94 24.67
CA SER A 412 3.88 38.10 25.42
C SER A 412 2.87 39.24 25.52
N ASP A 413 1.67 39.08 24.94
CA ASP A 413 0.59 40.07 24.85
C ASP A 413 1.06 41.43 24.29
N GLN A 414 2.03 41.40 23.37
CA GLN A 414 2.63 42.59 22.75
C GLN A 414 1.89 43.04 21.49
N LEU A 415 0.83 42.32 21.09
CA LEU A 415 0.06 42.60 19.88
C LEU A 415 -1.15 43.48 20.19
N THR A 416 -1.10 44.74 19.75
CA THR A 416 -2.27 45.62 19.76
C THR A 416 -3.34 45.11 18.79
N SER A 417 -4.60 45.54 18.95
CA SER A 417 -5.65 45.17 18.00
C SER A 417 -5.29 45.54 16.56
N GLU A 418 -4.67 46.70 16.36
CA GLU A 418 -4.25 47.13 15.02
C GLU A 418 -3.10 46.28 14.45
N ASP A 419 -2.18 45.82 15.30
CA ASP A 419 -1.13 44.88 14.87
C ASP A 419 -1.74 43.56 14.41
N ARG A 420 -2.76 43.06 15.14
CA ARG A 420 -3.49 41.84 14.79
C ARG A 420 -4.20 41.99 13.44
N ASP A 421 -4.90 43.11 13.22
CA ASP A 421 -5.60 43.39 11.96
C ASP A 421 -4.60 43.52 10.78
N TYR A 422 -3.45 44.16 11.01
CA TYR A 422 -2.40 44.28 10.00
C TYR A 422 -1.78 42.90 9.66
N LEU A 423 -1.52 42.07 10.65
CA LEU A 423 -1.01 40.71 10.45
C LEU A 423 -2.04 39.80 9.78
N GLU A 424 -3.32 39.94 10.12
CA GLU A 424 -4.43 39.24 9.45
C GLU A 424 -4.42 39.55 7.95
N GLN A 425 -4.38 40.83 7.56
CA GLN A 425 -4.34 41.22 6.15
C GLN A 425 -3.13 40.62 5.42
N ARG A 426 -1.95 40.59 6.05
CA ARG A 426 -0.75 39.95 5.47
C ARG A 426 -0.88 38.44 5.33
N LEU A 427 -1.48 37.78 6.32
CA LEU A 427 -1.70 36.33 6.31
C LEU A 427 -2.73 35.96 5.23
N ILE A 428 -3.82 36.70 5.11
CA ILE A 428 -4.81 36.56 4.04
C ILE A 428 -4.16 36.79 2.68
N ALA A 429 -3.38 37.87 2.51
CA ALA A 429 -2.65 38.12 1.25
C ALA A 429 -1.65 37.00 0.91
N THR A 430 -1.11 36.31 1.92
CA THR A 430 -0.23 35.15 1.72
C THR A 430 -1.01 33.93 1.24
N LEU A 431 -2.20 33.70 1.79
CA LEU A 431 -3.10 32.63 1.36
C LEU A 431 -3.68 32.88 -0.04
N ASP A 432 -4.08 34.11 -0.34
CA ASP A 432 -4.61 34.47 -1.65
C ASP A 432 -3.52 34.39 -2.73
N ALA A 433 -2.27 34.69 -2.39
CA ALA A 433 -1.14 34.56 -3.30
C ALA A 433 -0.79 33.10 -3.65
N THR A 434 -1.23 32.10 -2.87
CA THR A 434 -1.00 30.68 -3.20
C THR A 434 -1.96 30.17 -4.29
N VAL A 435 -2.93 30.99 -4.71
CA VAL A 435 -3.81 30.68 -5.84
C VAL A 435 -2.97 30.54 -7.12
N GLY A 436 -2.88 29.32 -7.63
CA GLY A 436 -2.12 29.00 -8.84
C GLY A 436 -0.65 28.62 -8.60
N GLU A 437 -0.20 28.60 -7.34
CA GLU A 437 1.09 28.02 -7.00
C GLU A 437 1.03 26.49 -7.05
N THR A 438 2.12 25.86 -7.46
CA THR A 438 2.24 24.39 -7.55
C THR A 438 3.01 23.79 -6.37
N ALA A 439 3.35 24.59 -5.36
CA ALA A 439 4.29 24.22 -4.32
C ALA A 439 3.80 24.64 -2.93
N ASN A 440 3.87 23.73 -1.94
CA ASN A 440 3.61 24.00 -0.52
C ASN A 440 2.23 24.61 -0.20
N VAL A 441 1.24 24.47 -1.09
CA VAL A 441 -0.06 25.13 -0.94
C VAL A 441 -0.78 24.66 0.33
N LEU A 442 -0.83 23.34 0.57
CA LEU A 442 -1.47 22.77 1.77
C LEU A 442 -0.74 23.16 3.07
N VAL A 443 0.59 23.16 3.04
CA VAL A 443 1.44 23.56 4.18
C VAL A 443 1.18 25.03 4.54
N THR A 444 1.21 25.90 3.54
CA THR A 444 0.99 27.35 3.71
C THR A 444 -0.44 27.62 4.18
N ALA A 445 -1.44 26.97 3.58
CA ALA A 445 -2.84 27.15 3.96
C ALA A 445 -3.11 26.77 5.42
N LEU A 446 -2.57 25.63 5.87
CA LEU A 446 -2.67 25.22 7.26
C LEU A 446 -1.94 26.21 8.18
N ARG A 447 -0.72 26.60 7.82
CA ARG A 447 0.07 27.51 8.65
C ARG A 447 -0.58 28.88 8.79
N VAL A 448 -1.14 29.44 7.71
CA VAL A 448 -1.91 30.68 7.77
C VAL A 448 -3.11 30.53 8.70
N THR A 449 -3.88 29.45 8.54
CA THR A 449 -5.08 29.19 9.36
C THR A 449 -4.72 29.13 10.85
N GLN A 450 -3.65 28.42 11.21
CA GLN A 450 -3.18 28.33 12.60
C GLN A 450 -2.69 29.67 13.16
N LEU A 451 -1.91 30.43 12.38
CA LEU A 451 -1.37 31.71 12.84
C LEU A 451 -2.46 32.79 12.98
N LEU A 452 -3.52 32.71 12.18
CA LEU A 452 -4.72 33.54 12.33
C LEU A 452 -5.45 33.27 13.66
N GLU A 453 -5.56 31.99 14.06
CA GLU A 453 -6.10 31.63 15.37
C GLU A 453 -5.20 32.14 16.52
N VAL A 454 -3.87 32.07 16.37
CA VAL A 454 -2.91 32.55 17.39
C VAL A 454 -3.00 34.05 17.65
N ILE A 455 -3.38 34.87 16.66
CA ILE A 455 -3.51 36.33 16.81
C ILE A 455 -4.95 36.78 17.11
N ASP A 456 -5.85 35.85 17.46
CA ASP A 456 -7.28 36.07 17.69
C ASP A 456 -8.00 36.75 16.50
N ARG A 457 -7.68 36.31 15.28
CA ARG A 457 -8.37 36.69 14.03
C ARG A 457 -8.70 35.43 13.22
N PRO A 458 -9.59 34.56 13.72
CA PRO A 458 -9.86 33.29 13.07
C PRO A 458 -10.40 33.50 11.65
N ILE A 459 -9.91 32.68 10.73
CA ILE A 459 -10.31 32.77 9.32
C ILE A 459 -11.78 32.39 9.11
N ASP A 460 -12.43 33.04 8.15
CA ASP A 460 -13.75 32.64 7.68
C ASP A 460 -13.68 31.27 6.97
N ARG A 461 -13.99 30.21 7.73
CA ARG A 461 -13.88 28.82 7.27
C ARG A 461 -14.79 28.52 6.08
N ASP A 462 -16.00 29.11 6.04
CA ASP A 462 -16.97 28.84 4.98
C ASP A 462 -16.55 29.51 3.67
N LYS A 463 -15.97 30.72 3.73
CA LYS A 463 -15.42 31.41 2.56
C LYS A 463 -14.30 30.62 1.88
N TYR A 464 -13.34 30.09 2.66
CA TYR A 464 -12.17 29.40 2.08
C TYR A 464 -12.36 27.89 1.88
N ARG A 465 -13.38 27.26 2.48
CA ARG A 465 -13.65 25.81 2.33
C ARG A 465 -13.62 25.34 0.87
N PRO A 466 -14.30 25.97 -0.11
CA PRO A 466 -14.29 25.49 -1.50
C PRO A 466 -12.89 25.45 -2.12
N GLN A 467 -12.07 26.45 -1.80
CA GLN A 467 -10.70 26.55 -2.29
C GLN A 467 -9.78 25.53 -1.65
N ILE A 468 -9.87 25.35 -0.33
CA ILE A 468 -9.11 24.31 0.39
C ILE A 468 -9.50 22.92 -0.12
N HIS A 469 -10.80 22.65 -0.30
CA HIS A 469 -11.28 21.38 -0.84
C HIS A 469 -10.74 21.11 -2.25
N LYS A 470 -10.69 22.15 -3.10
CA LYS A 470 -10.08 22.05 -4.43
C LYS A 470 -8.59 21.69 -4.33
N TRP A 471 -7.83 22.34 -3.46
CA TRP A 471 -6.41 22.02 -3.28
C TRP A 471 -6.19 20.62 -2.70
N LEU A 472 -7.01 20.18 -1.73
CA LEU A 472 -6.93 18.82 -1.22
C LEU A 472 -7.14 17.80 -2.35
N LEU A 473 -8.11 18.02 -3.24
CA LEU A 473 -8.32 17.13 -4.38
C LEU A 473 -7.18 17.21 -5.41
N GLU A 474 -6.62 18.39 -5.66
CA GLU A 474 -5.56 18.60 -6.65
C GLU A 474 -4.21 18.02 -6.21
N PHE A 475 -3.88 18.10 -4.92
CA PHE A 475 -2.62 17.59 -4.35
C PHE A 475 -2.73 16.17 -3.80
N HIS A 476 -3.90 15.52 -3.91
CA HIS A 476 -4.03 14.11 -3.56
C HIS A 476 -3.46 13.25 -4.69
N SER A 477 -2.45 12.44 -4.38
CA SER A 477 -1.72 11.64 -5.36
C SER A 477 -2.25 10.23 -5.47
N ASP A 478 -2.55 9.80 -6.69
CA ASP A 478 -2.74 8.40 -7.05
C ASP A 478 -1.42 7.73 -7.54
N GLN A 479 -0.32 8.49 -7.56
CA GLN A 479 0.95 8.02 -8.08
C GLN A 479 1.72 7.18 -7.06
N THR A 480 2.45 6.19 -7.57
CA THR A 480 3.39 5.38 -6.79
C THR A 480 4.82 5.65 -7.23
N HIS A 481 5.71 5.97 -6.30
CA HIS A 481 7.15 6.04 -6.54
C HIS A 481 7.89 4.91 -5.80
N PHE A 482 9.20 4.79 -6.00
CA PHE A 482 10.01 3.75 -5.37
C PHE A 482 9.92 3.85 -3.84
N PHE A 483 9.49 2.76 -3.17
CA PHE A 483 9.18 2.72 -1.73
C PHE A 483 8.11 3.71 -1.24
N GLN A 484 7.25 4.21 -2.12
CA GLN A 484 6.10 5.04 -1.75
C GLN A 484 4.81 4.45 -2.29
N ILE A 485 3.76 4.55 -1.47
CA ILE A 485 2.42 4.07 -1.79
C ILE A 485 1.54 5.23 -2.24
N ALA A 486 0.54 4.93 -3.06
CA ALA A 486 -0.44 5.90 -3.50
C ALA A 486 -1.40 6.29 -2.35
N GLY A 487 -2.10 7.41 -2.53
CA GLY A 487 -3.16 7.90 -1.63
C GLY A 487 -2.72 8.95 -0.61
N GLY A 488 -1.46 9.40 -0.67
CA GLY A 488 -0.98 10.52 0.16
C GLY A 488 -1.18 11.87 -0.54
N PHE A 489 -0.68 12.93 0.10
CA PHE A 489 -0.71 14.29 -0.47
C PHE A 489 0.69 14.77 -0.86
N GLU A 490 0.77 15.40 -2.03
CA GLU A 490 1.99 15.91 -2.62
C GLU A 490 2.33 17.29 -2.05
N GLN A 491 3.62 17.51 -1.76
CA GLN A 491 4.09 18.83 -1.34
C GLN A 491 4.20 19.79 -2.53
N TYR A 492 4.63 19.26 -3.67
CA TYR A 492 4.70 19.93 -4.97
C TYR A 492 3.86 19.16 -5.95
N LYS A 493 3.17 19.85 -6.86
CA LYS A 493 2.41 19.18 -7.92
C LYS A 493 3.34 18.27 -8.74
N ASP A 494 2.86 17.07 -9.02
CA ASP A 494 3.59 16.01 -9.74
C ASP A 494 4.82 15.49 -8.97
N SER A 495 4.82 15.61 -7.65
CA SER A 495 5.87 15.07 -6.78
C SER A 495 5.36 13.94 -5.88
N SER A 496 6.31 13.19 -5.33
CA SER A 496 6.05 12.19 -4.32
C SER A 496 5.23 12.70 -3.13
N ALA A 497 4.14 11.98 -2.82
CA ALA A 497 3.39 12.21 -1.59
C ALA A 497 4.26 12.02 -0.33
N THR A 498 4.03 12.86 0.68
CA THR A 498 4.79 12.83 1.94
C THR A 498 3.88 12.66 3.15
N LEU A 499 4.38 12.03 4.22
CA LEU A 499 3.64 11.88 5.48
C LEU A 499 3.33 13.23 6.13
N GLU A 500 4.27 14.17 6.07
CA GLU A 500 4.11 15.53 6.56
C GLU A 500 2.95 16.25 5.85
N THR A 501 2.97 16.29 4.50
CA THR A 501 1.91 16.97 3.75
C THR A 501 0.57 16.26 3.92
N THR A 502 0.58 14.94 4.04
CA THR A 502 -0.63 14.16 4.37
C THR A 502 -1.16 14.51 5.75
N SER A 503 -0.29 14.69 6.77
CA SER A 503 -0.71 15.17 8.09
C SER A 503 -1.34 16.56 8.02
N HIS A 504 -0.74 17.47 7.26
CA HIS A 504 -1.29 18.80 7.05
C HIS A 504 -2.65 18.78 6.33
N ALA A 505 -2.80 17.93 5.33
CA ALA A 505 -4.07 17.73 4.63
C ALA A 505 -5.16 17.24 5.58
N VAL A 506 -4.85 16.28 6.46
CA VAL A 506 -5.81 15.77 7.46
C VAL A 506 -6.19 16.85 8.47
N GLU A 507 -5.25 17.67 8.93
CA GLU A 507 -5.57 18.82 9.80
C GLU A 507 -6.43 19.87 9.09
N LEU A 508 -6.17 20.14 7.80
CA LEU A 508 -7.05 21.00 7.01
C LEU A 508 -8.47 20.41 6.90
N MET A 509 -8.60 19.09 6.76
CA MET A 509 -9.92 18.44 6.79
C MET A 509 -10.59 18.53 8.16
N GLN A 510 -9.84 18.57 9.26
CA GLN A 510 -10.40 18.81 10.60
C GLN A 510 -11.00 20.21 10.70
N ILE A 511 -10.36 21.21 10.07
CA ILE A 511 -10.78 22.62 10.15
C ILE A 511 -11.88 22.96 9.14
N TYR A 512 -11.73 22.54 7.88
CA TYR A 512 -12.59 22.91 6.77
C TYR A 512 -13.61 21.83 6.37
N GLY A 513 -13.54 20.64 6.98
CA GLY A 513 -14.33 19.47 6.61
C GLY A 513 -13.72 18.65 5.47
N VAL A 514 -14.25 17.46 5.23
CA VAL A 514 -13.78 16.53 4.19
C VAL A 514 -14.39 16.87 2.83
N PRO A 515 -13.59 16.91 1.73
CA PRO A 515 -14.12 17.04 0.38
C PRO A 515 -14.93 15.79 -0.02
N GLU A 516 -16.13 15.97 -0.60
CA GLU A 516 -17.04 14.86 -0.95
C GLU A 516 -16.43 13.83 -1.93
N ASN A 517 -15.54 14.28 -2.81
CA ASN A 517 -14.94 13.44 -3.85
C ASN A 517 -13.60 12.80 -3.45
N LEU A 518 -13.17 12.96 -2.20
CA LEU A 518 -11.91 12.40 -1.72
C LEU A 518 -12.12 10.97 -1.19
N ASP A 519 -11.42 10.00 -1.77
CA ASP A 519 -11.44 8.63 -1.28
C ASP A 519 -10.57 8.48 -0.02
N LEU A 520 -11.19 8.59 1.15
CA LEU A 520 -10.51 8.43 2.43
C LEU A 520 -9.87 7.05 2.63
N ASN A 521 -10.31 6.02 1.91
CA ASN A 521 -9.67 4.70 2.00
C ASN A 521 -8.29 4.69 1.34
N GLN A 522 -8.06 5.52 0.32
CA GLN A 522 -6.72 5.71 -0.25
C GLN A 522 -5.80 6.39 0.76
N VAL A 523 -6.28 7.43 1.45
CA VAL A 523 -5.53 8.10 2.51
C VAL A 523 -5.24 7.15 3.68
N ARG A 524 -6.21 6.35 4.13
CA ARG A 524 -5.99 5.29 5.12
C ARG A 524 -4.94 4.29 4.65
N SER A 525 -4.99 3.94 3.36
CA SER A 525 -4.05 3.02 2.77
C SER A 525 -2.62 3.56 2.79
N PHE A 526 -2.44 4.85 2.49
CA PHE A 526 -1.17 5.55 2.62
C PHE A 526 -0.62 5.55 4.05
N LEU A 527 -1.51 5.70 5.04
CA LEU A 527 -1.14 5.81 6.44
C LEU A 527 -0.98 4.46 7.16
N ARG A 528 -1.30 3.35 6.50
CA ARG A 528 -1.22 2.00 7.09
C ARG A 528 0.18 1.66 7.62
N PRO A 529 0.32 0.79 8.63
CA PRO A 529 1.62 0.31 9.08
C PRO A 529 2.35 -0.46 7.96
N LEU A 530 3.64 -0.16 7.74
CA LEU A 530 4.47 -0.81 6.73
C LEU A 530 5.81 -1.27 7.33
N TYR A 531 6.33 -2.41 6.90
CA TYR A 531 7.60 -2.97 7.40
C TYR A 531 8.82 -2.13 7.02
N PHE A 532 8.76 -1.44 5.87
CA PHE A 532 9.87 -0.64 5.33
C PHE A 532 9.82 0.82 5.77
N ARG A 533 8.75 1.24 6.49
CA ARG A 533 8.64 2.63 6.96
C ARG A 533 9.71 2.90 8.02
N PRO A 534 10.45 4.03 7.92
CA PRO A 534 11.37 4.46 8.96
C PRO A 534 10.72 4.50 10.35
N ALA A 535 11.52 4.30 11.40
CA ALA A 535 11.02 4.22 12.76
C ALA A 535 10.31 5.51 13.21
N ASP A 536 10.79 6.67 12.76
CA ASP A 536 10.25 7.99 13.12
C ASP A 536 8.93 8.28 12.39
N ASP A 537 8.90 8.02 11.08
CA ASP A 537 7.71 8.12 10.21
C ASP A 537 6.50 7.32 10.70
N LYS A 538 6.76 6.20 11.39
CA LYS A 538 5.71 5.34 11.94
C LYS A 538 4.79 6.09 12.90
N TRP A 539 5.33 7.01 13.71
CA TRP A 539 4.54 7.75 14.70
C TRP A 539 3.64 8.78 14.02
N THR A 540 4.21 9.55 13.08
CA THR A 540 3.48 10.50 12.23
C THR A 540 2.34 9.82 11.50
N ALA A 541 2.58 8.68 10.86
CA ALA A 541 1.54 7.95 10.15
C ALA A 541 0.42 7.46 11.07
N ALA A 542 0.77 6.92 12.25
CA ALA A 542 -0.21 6.41 13.21
C ALA A 542 -1.09 7.52 13.79
N VAL A 543 -0.50 8.66 14.13
CA VAL A 543 -1.20 9.85 14.62
C VAL A 543 -2.10 10.44 13.55
N THR A 544 -1.59 10.57 12.33
CA THR A 544 -2.36 11.08 11.18
C THR A 544 -3.54 10.16 10.87
N LEU A 545 -3.36 8.84 10.92
CA LEU A 545 -4.45 7.88 10.74
C LEU A 545 -5.53 7.99 11.83
N ARG A 546 -5.12 8.25 13.08
CA ARG A 546 -6.06 8.49 14.19
C ARG A 546 -6.87 9.76 13.96
N ARG A 547 -6.21 10.87 13.61
CA ARG A 547 -6.86 12.15 13.27
C ARG A 547 -7.82 12.00 12.09
N LEU A 548 -7.43 11.27 11.05
CA LEU A 548 -8.29 10.96 9.90
C LEU A 548 -9.56 10.19 10.32
N ASN A 549 -9.41 9.22 11.22
CA ASN A 549 -10.53 8.40 11.70
C ASN A 549 -11.41 9.09 12.75
N SER A 550 -10.96 10.21 13.33
CA SER A 550 -11.75 11.03 14.25
C SER A 550 -12.44 12.21 13.57
N LEU A 551 -12.27 12.39 12.25
CA LEU A 551 -12.94 13.44 11.49
C LEU A 551 -14.48 13.33 11.58
N PRO A 552 -15.19 14.46 11.75
CA PRO A 552 -16.65 14.46 11.78
C PRO A 552 -17.25 13.91 10.48
N GLY A 553 -18.23 13.01 10.59
CA GLY A 553 -18.93 12.43 9.43
C GLY A 553 -18.14 11.37 8.66
N VAL A 554 -16.92 11.03 9.09
CA VAL A 554 -16.10 9.99 8.46
C VAL A 554 -16.42 8.62 9.04
N SER A 555 -16.93 7.71 8.20
CA SER A 555 -17.13 6.31 8.58
C SER A 555 -15.83 5.52 8.50
N GLN A 556 -15.61 4.63 9.47
CA GLN A 556 -14.54 3.64 9.39
C GLN A 556 -14.88 2.57 8.35
N PRO A 557 -13.86 1.90 7.75
CA PRO A 557 -14.10 0.85 6.77
C PRO A 557 -14.96 -0.26 7.37
N ALA A 558 -16.00 -0.68 6.63
CA ALA A 558 -16.82 -1.80 7.06
C ALA A 558 -16.02 -3.12 6.99
N TRP A 559 -16.42 -4.14 7.76
CA TRP A 559 -15.73 -5.43 7.76
C TRP A 559 -15.66 -6.08 6.36
N LEU A 560 -16.71 -5.91 5.53
CA LEU A 560 -16.73 -6.39 4.15
C LEU A 560 -15.72 -5.68 3.26
N GLU A 561 -15.53 -4.36 3.44
CA GLU A 561 -14.51 -3.60 2.72
C GLU A 561 -13.13 -4.06 3.14
N TRP A 562 -12.93 -4.31 4.44
CA TRP A 562 -11.69 -4.85 4.97
C TRP A 562 -11.35 -6.20 4.31
N LEU A 563 -12.29 -7.13 4.27
CA LEU A 563 -12.09 -8.42 3.61
C LEU A 563 -11.87 -8.29 2.10
N TYR A 564 -12.50 -7.32 1.44
CA TYR A 564 -12.34 -7.08 0.00
C TYR A 564 -10.94 -6.57 -0.35
N TYR A 565 -10.47 -5.53 0.35
CA TYR A 565 -9.15 -4.97 0.12
C TYR A 565 -8.06 -5.99 0.50
N GLU A 566 -8.29 -6.76 1.57
CA GLU A 566 -7.37 -7.81 2.02
C GLU A 566 -7.59 -9.20 1.40
N ARG A 567 -8.35 -9.30 0.30
CA ARG A 567 -8.70 -10.59 -0.35
C ARG A 567 -7.49 -11.42 -0.76
N SER A 568 -6.38 -10.79 -1.14
CA SER A 568 -5.14 -11.48 -1.53
C SER A 568 -4.49 -12.17 -0.32
N LEU A 569 -4.56 -11.53 0.86
CA LEU A 569 -4.14 -12.12 2.12
C LEU A 569 -5.03 -13.30 2.52
N LEU A 570 -6.36 -13.16 2.37
CA LEU A 570 -7.30 -14.26 2.60
C LEU A 570 -7.03 -15.44 1.66
N ALA A 571 -6.78 -15.18 0.37
CA ALA A 571 -6.47 -16.21 -0.61
C ALA A 571 -5.16 -16.93 -0.30
N ALA A 572 -4.14 -16.21 0.18
CA ALA A 572 -2.88 -16.80 0.63
C ALA A 572 -3.09 -17.73 1.83
N MET A 573 -3.88 -17.30 2.83
CA MET A 573 -4.20 -18.13 4.00
C MET A 573 -4.94 -19.42 3.60
N LEU A 574 -5.92 -19.32 2.70
CA LEU A 574 -6.65 -20.47 2.18
C LEU A 574 -5.75 -21.39 1.35
N LEU A 575 -4.82 -20.85 0.56
CA LEU A 575 -3.85 -21.65 -0.19
C LEU A 575 -2.96 -22.47 0.76
N VAL A 576 -2.45 -21.85 1.83
CA VAL A 576 -1.66 -22.55 2.85
C VAL A 576 -2.49 -23.63 3.53
N ALA A 577 -3.73 -23.32 3.91
CA ALA A 577 -4.64 -24.31 4.50
C ALA A 577 -4.90 -25.50 3.56
N LEU A 578 -5.10 -25.25 2.26
CA LEU A 578 -5.25 -26.30 1.25
C LEU A 578 -3.98 -27.14 1.07
N CYS A 579 -2.80 -26.52 1.06
CA CYS A 579 -1.51 -27.23 1.01
C CYS A 579 -1.31 -28.14 2.23
N LEU A 580 -1.63 -27.64 3.43
CA LEU A 580 -1.60 -28.42 4.66
C LEU A 580 -2.63 -29.56 4.63
N TYR A 581 -3.86 -29.26 4.20
CA TYR A 581 -4.92 -30.26 4.07
C TYR A 581 -4.54 -31.37 3.07
N ALA A 582 -4.02 -31.01 1.88
CA ALA A 582 -3.54 -31.95 0.88
C ALA A 582 -2.41 -32.83 1.41
N THR A 583 -1.48 -32.23 2.17
CA THR A 583 -0.38 -32.96 2.81
C THR A 583 -0.90 -33.94 3.87
N LEU A 584 -1.74 -33.49 4.79
CA LEU A 584 -2.23 -34.32 5.90
C LEU A 584 -3.20 -35.42 5.44
N SER A 585 -4.00 -35.16 4.41
CA SER A 585 -4.93 -36.13 3.83
C SER A 585 -4.26 -37.17 2.93
N SER A 586 -3.02 -36.92 2.50
CA SER A 586 -2.29 -37.87 1.66
C SER A 586 -1.77 -39.09 2.43
N PRO A 587 -1.66 -40.26 1.76
CA PRO A 587 -1.18 -41.48 2.38
C PRO A 587 0.28 -41.34 2.83
N LEU A 588 0.58 -41.88 4.01
CA LEU A 588 1.96 -41.96 4.47
C LEU A 588 2.77 -42.89 3.53
N PRO A 589 4.06 -42.60 3.32
CA PRO A 589 4.92 -43.51 2.56
C PRO A 589 4.87 -44.92 3.17
N ARG A 590 4.69 -45.93 2.29
CA ARG A 590 4.54 -47.34 2.66
C ARG A 590 5.87 -47.87 3.22
N LYS A 591 5.78 -48.63 4.32
CA LYS A 591 6.90 -49.43 4.85
C LYS A 591 6.94 -50.71 4.03
N ASP A 592 8.04 -51.00 3.34
CA ASP A 592 8.20 -52.28 2.64
C ASP A 592 8.17 -53.42 3.67
N ASN A 593 7.06 -54.15 3.70
CA ASN A 593 6.91 -55.40 4.44
C ASN A 593 6.96 -56.60 3.47
N SER A 594 7.77 -56.53 2.41
CA SER A 594 7.92 -57.62 1.43
C SER A 594 8.75 -58.80 1.97
N GLY A 595 8.66 -59.09 3.26
CA GLY A 595 9.41 -60.17 3.92
C GLY A 595 8.56 -61.17 4.72
N THR A 596 7.23 -61.08 4.68
CA THR A 596 6.36 -62.01 5.43
C THR A 596 5.12 -62.44 4.64
N ARG A 597 5.31 -62.88 3.39
CA ARG A 597 4.24 -63.59 2.66
C ARG A 597 4.73 -64.61 1.63
N GLU A 598 5.69 -65.43 2.04
CA GLU A 598 6.00 -66.79 1.54
C GLU A 598 6.41 -67.51 2.85
N ASP A 599 5.54 -68.21 3.58
CA ASP A 599 5.11 -69.59 3.33
C ASP A 599 3.86 -69.88 4.17
N SER A 600 2.70 -70.06 3.53
CA SER A 600 1.53 -70.74 4.13
C SER A 600 0.66 -71.29 3.01
N ALA A 601 1.29 -71.95 2.04
CA ALA A 601 0.61 -72.74 1.03
C ALA A 601 1.56 -73.86 0.62
N LEU A 602 1.70 -74.86 1.51
CA LEU A 602 2.00 -76.27 1.26
C LEU A 602 2.36 -76.91 2.62
N GLY A 603 1.45 -77.75 3.11
CA GLY A 603 1.52 -78.44 4.40
C GLY A 603 0.13 -78.77 4.89
#